data_AF-A0A367IQ85-F1
#
_entry.id   AF-A0A367IQ85-F1
#
_cell.length_a   1.000
_cell.length_b   1.000
_cell.length_c   1.000
_cell.angle_alpha   90.00
_cell.angle_beta   90.00
_cell.angle_gamma   90.00
#
_symmetry.space_group_name_H-M   'P 1'
#
loop_
_entity.id
_entity.type
_entity.pdbx_description
1 polymer ?
#
loop_
_entity_poly.entity_id
_entity_poly.type
_entity_poly.pdbx_seq_one_letter_code
_entity_poly.pdbx_strand_id
1 'polypeptide(L)'
;MEWEKKQPQPPGLPPHLEKVLLNSNTVSEEDNSVLHEPNHVTLNHLYACSIKDNVMALATTSRYRKKYVTTMYYRPVMAKEKI
;
A
#
# COMPACT_ATOMS: atom_id res chain seq x y z
N MET A 1 -30.71 -17.03 -7.64
CA MET A 1 -31.59 -16.88 -6.45
C MET A 1 -31.89 -15.40 -6.26
N GLU A 2 -33.10 -15.00 -5.85
CA GLU A 2 -33.53 -13.58 -5.80
C GLU A 2 -32.66 -12.67 -4.89
N TRP A 3 -31.97 -13.23 -3.89
CA TRP A 3 -31.10 -12.48 -2.97
C TRP A 3 -29.80 -11.96 -3.58
N GLU A 4 -29.39 -12.53 -4.72
CA GLU A 4 -28.21 -12.10 -5.48
C GLU A 4 -28.52 -10.86 -6.33
N LYS A 5 -29.79 -10.70 -6.78
CA LYS A 5 -30.25 -9.54 -7.57
C LYS A 5 -30.48 -8.27 -6.74
N LYS A 6 -30.53 -8.37 -5.41
CA LYS A 6 -30.79 -7.24 -4.50
C LYS A 6 -29.53 -6.61 -3.90
N GLN A 7 -28.33 -7.04 -4.31
CA GLN A 7 -27.11 -6.46 -3.77
C GLN A 7 -26.94 -5.02 -4.29
N PRO A 8 -26.73 -4.03 -3.41
CA PRO A 8 -26.33 -2.70 -3.86
C PRO A 8 -24.98 -2.80 -4.57
N GLN A 9 -24.79 -1.97 -5.60
CA GLN A 9 -23.51 -1.88 -6.27
C GLN A 9 -22.43 -1.46 -5.26
N PRO A 10 -21.20 -2.02 -5.34
CA PRO A 10 -20.12 -1.59 -4.47
C PRO A 10 -19.84 -0.10 -4.73
N PRO A 11 -19.39 0.63 -3.69
CA PRO A 11 -18.98 2.01 -3.87
C PRO A 11 -17.83 2.09 -4.88
N GLY A 12 -17.82 3.16 -5.67
CA GLY A 12 -16.68 3.47 -6.54
C GLY A 12 -15.40 3.71 -5.74
N LEU A 13 -14.26 3.54 -6.38
CA LEU A 13 -12.96 3.78 -5.76
C LEU A 13 -12.82 5.28 -5.42
N PRO A 14 -12.54 5.64 -4.16
CA PRO A 14 -12.22 7.03 -3.84
C PRO A 14 -10.94 7.47 -4.55
N PRO A 15 -10.91 8.67 -5.18
CA PRO A 15 -9.75 9.13 -5.97
C PRO A 15 -8.48 9.31 -5.12
N HIS A 16 -8.63 9.44 -3.80
CA HIS A 16 -7.51 9.50 -2.86
C HIS A 16 -6.66 8.23 -2.86
N LEU A 17 -7.25 7.07 -3.14
CA LEU A 17 -6.54 5.78 -3.14
C LEU A 17 -5.80 5.50 -4.46
N GLU A 18 -6.05 6.29 -5.50
CA GLU A 18 -5.33 6.17 -6.78
C GLU A 18 -3.90 6.71 -6.68
N LYS A 19 -3.64 7.63 -5.75
CA LYS A 19 -2.34 8.25 -5.55
C LYS A 19 -1.53 7.49 -4.51
N VAL A 20 -0.52 6.76 -4.98
CA VAL A 20 0.43 6.02 -4.13
C VAL A 20 1.63 6.89 -3.81
N LEU A 21 1.89 7.15 -2.52
CA LEU A 21 3.00 7.98 -2.06
C LEU A 21 4.37 7.46 -2.55
N LEU A 22 4.55 6.14 -2.60
CA LEU A 22 5.81 5.52 -3.02
C LEU A 22 6.10 5.67 -4.53
N ASN A 23 5.13 6.11 -5.32
CA ASN A 23 5.31 6.35 -6.76
C ASN A 23 5.61 7.83 -7.08
N SER A 24 5.71 8.71 -6.08
CA SER A 24 6.02 10.12 -6.30
C SER A 24 7.50 10.35 -6.58
N ASN A 25 7.82 11.49 -7.20
CA ASN A 25 9.20 11.92 -7.40
C ASN A 25 9.93 12.12 -6.06
N THR A 26 11.25 12.01 -6.09
CA THR A 26 12.14 12.25 -4.95
C THR A 26 12.01 13.68 -4.43
N VAL A 27 11.94 13.82 -3.11
CA VAL A 27 11.78 15.12 -2.43
C VAL A 27 13.13 15.76 -2.11
N SER A 28 14.13 14.93 -1.84
CA SER A 28 15.48 15.31 -1.48
C SER A 28 16.45 14.55 -2.39
N GLU A 29 17.45 15.24 -2.92
CA GLU A 29 18.54 14.60 -3.66
C GLU A 29 19.55 13.92 -2.73
N GLU A 30 19.59 14.32 -1.46
CA GLU A 30 20.55 13.82 -0.47
C GLU A 30 20.04 12.57 0.27
N ASP A 31 18.71 12.43 0.42
CA ASP A 31 18.09 11.36 1.20
C ASP A 31 16.81 10.81 0.53
N ASN A 32 16.94 9.61 -0.05
CA ASN A 32 15.85 8.88 -0.72
C ASN A 32 14.77 8.34 0.24
N SER A 33 14.99 8.38 1.56
CA SER A 33 14.00 7.97 2.56
C SER A 33 12.97 9.07 2.88
N VAL A 34 13.25 10.32 2.47
CA VAL A 34 12.34 11.44 2.66
C VAL A 34 11.20 11.39 1.63
N LEU A 35 9.98 11.32 2.14
CA LEU A 35 8.75 11.29 1.34
C LEU A 35 7.92 12.57 1.57
N HIS A 36 7.02 12.87 0.62
CA HIS A 36 6.04 13.94 0.80
C HIS A 36 5.09 13.65 1.98
N GLU A 37 4.45 14.70 2.51
CA GLU A 37 3.41 14.52 3.52
C GLU A 37 2.24 13.71 2.94
N PRO A 38 1.85 12.57 3.56
CA PRO A 38 0.75 11.76 3.08
C PRO A 38 -0.60 12.44 3.35
N ASN A 39 -1.59 12.12 2.51
CA ASN A 39 -2.98 12.44 2.85
C ASN A 39 -3.42 11.57 4.04
N HIS A 40 -4.02 12.18 5.06
CA HIS A 40 -4.46 11.45 6.25
C HIS A 40 -5.47 10.32 5.96
N VAL A 41 -6.26 10.44 4.88
CA VAL A 41 -7.22 9.41 4.45
C VAL A 41 -6.52 8.15 3.93
N THR A 42 -5.29 8.27 3.44
CA THR A 42 -4.54 7.12 2.89
C THR A 42 -3.68 6.41 3.93
N LEU A 43 -3.70 6.86 5.19
CA LEU A 43 -2.97 6.21 6.28
C LEU A 43 -3.56 4.84 6.60
N ASN A 44 -2.69 3.89 6.95
CA ASN A 44 -3.02 2.51 7.29
C ASN A 44 -3.68 1.70 6.17
N HIS A 45 -3.74 2.23 4.95
CA HIS A 45 -4.09 1.45 3.76
C HIS A 45 -2.91 0.56 3.34
N LEU A 46 -3.23 -0.62 2.83
CA LEU A 46 -2.24 -1.56 2.31
C LEU A 46 -1.93 -1.24 0.85
N TYR A 47 -0.66 -1.03 0.55
CA TYR A 47 -0.13 -0.99 -0.81
C TYR A 47 0.61 -2.29 -1.10
N ALA A 48 0.51 -2.77 -2.33
CA ALA A 48 1.22 -3.97 -2.78
C ALA A 48 1.74 -3.75 -4.19
N CYS A 49 2.96 -4.22 -4.44
CA CYS A 49 3.47 -4.38 -5.79
C CYS A 49 3.17 -5.79 -6.30
N SER A 50 3.15 -5.96 -7.63
CA SER A 50 3.12 -7.29 -8.23
C SER A 50 4.26 -8.15 -7.66
N ILE A 51 3.94 -9.41 -7.37
CA ILE A 51 4.95 -10.38 -6.92
C ILE A 51 5.98 -10.54 -8.05
N LYS A 52 7.25 -10.38 -7.72
CA LYS A 52 8.37 -10.51 -8.65
C LYS A 52 9.46 -11.34 -7.99
N ASP A 53 10.08 -12.24 -8.74
CA ASP A 53 11.19 -13.09 -8.27
C ASP A 53 10.85 -13.86 -6.97
N ASN A 54 9.60 -14.33 -6.86
CA ASN A 54 9.05 -15.01 -5.68
C ASN A 54 9.05 -14.19 -4.39
N VAL A 55 9.15 -12.87 -4.50
CA VAL A 55 9.06 -11.93 -3.38
C VAL A 55 7.81 -11.08 -3.52
N MET A 56 7.05 -10.99 -2.43
CA MET A 56 5.96 -10.05 -2.26
C MET A 56 6.47 -8.83 -1.51
N ALA A 57 6.26 -7.65 -2.10
CA ALA A 57 6.52 -6.36 -1.47
C ALA A 57 5.18 -5.73 -1.05
N LEU A 58 5.04 -5.49 0.25
CA LEU A 58 3.90 -4.84 0.87
C LEU A 58 4.35 -3.52 1.50
N ALA A 59 3.47 -2.52 1.53
CA ALA A 59 3.74 -1.29 2.23
C ALA A 59 2.50 -0.71 2.92
N THR A 60 2.73 0.03 4.00
CA THR A 60 1.69 0.85 4.62
C THR A 60 2.31 2.09 5.25
N THR A 61 1.55 3.18 5.30
CA THR A 61 1.97 4.44 5.93
C THR A 61 1.20 4.63 7.23
N SER A 62 1.92 4.74 8.34
CA SER A 62 1.33 4.95 9.67
C SER A 62 1.86 6.23 10.31
N ARG A 63 1.05 6.83 11.19
CA ARG A 63 1.43 8.03 11.94
C ARG A 63 2.09 7.61 13.26
N TYR A 64 3.30 8.10 13.52
CA TYR A 64 3.95 8.04 14.82
C TYR A 64 4.07 9.45 15.41
N ARG A 65 3.22 9.75 16.41
CA ARG A 65 3.06 11.11 16.96
C ARG A 65 2.72 12.12 15.86
N LYS A 66 3.63 13.06 15.58
CA LYS A 66 3.49 14.10 14.54
C LYS A 66 4.27 13.78 13.26
N LYS A 67 4.85 12.58 13.14
CA LYS A 67 5.58 12.12 11.96
C LYS A 67 4.85 10.96 11.29
N TYR A 68 5.23 10.68 10.05
CA TYR A 68 4.69 9.57 9.26
C TYR A 68 5.83 8.62 8.90
N VAL A 69 5.53 7.33 8.90
CA VAL A 69 6.47 6.27 8.54
C VAL A 69 5.80 5.38 7.52
N THR A 70 6.41 5.25 6.34
CA THR A 70 6.00 4.26 5.34
C THR A 70 6.90 3.04 5.50
N THR A 71 6.32 1.94 5.96
CA THR A 71 7.06 0.69 6.15
C THR A 71 6.92 -0.18 4.92
N MET A 72 8.03 -0.66 4.36
CA MET A 72 8.05 -1.68 3.32
C MET A 72 8.40 -3.03 3.92
N TYR A 73 7.61 -4.05 3.60
CA TYR A 73 7.80 -5.42 4.04
C TYR A 73 7.97 -6.33 2.84
N TYR A 74 9.15 -6.94 2.75
CA TYR A 74 9.50 -7.90 1.72
C TYR A 74 9.46 -9.30 2.32
N ARG A 75 8.66 -10.19 1.72
CA ARG A 75 8.60 -11.59 2.12
C ARG A 75 8.63 -12.54 0.91
N PRO A 76 9.33 -13.68 1.01
CA PRO A 76 9.19 -14.74 0.03
C PRO A 76 7.74 -15.27 -0.02
N VAL A 77 7.30 -15.68 -1.21
CA VAL A 77 5.97 -16.25 -1.45
C VAL A 77 6.00 -17.79 -1.46
N MET A 78 7.18 -18.39 -1.64
CA MET A 78 7.34 -19.85 -1.63
C MET A 78 7.13 -20.44 -0.23
N ALA A 79 6.24 -21.42 -0.15
CA ALA A 79 6.12 -22.30 1.00
C ALA A 79 7.40 -23.12 1.16
N LYS A 80 7.86 -23.31 2.40
CA LYS A 80 8.89 -24.31 2.68
C LYS A 80 8.36 -25.67 2.22
N GLU A 81 8.88 -26.19 1.12
CA GLU A 81 8.73 -27.61 0.80
C GLU A 81 9.54 -28.37 1.85
N LYS A 82 8.84 -29.12 2.72
CA LYS A 82 9.48 -30.01 3.68
C LYS A 82 10.11 -31.15 2.88
N ILE A 83 11.43 -31.31 3.00
CA ILE A 83 12.12 -32.57 2.71
C ILE A 83 11.85 -33.52 3.87
#